data_AF-A0A523E4T9-F1
#
_entry.id   AF-A0A523E4T9-F1
#
_cell.length_a   1.000
_cell.length_b   1.000
_cell.length_c   1.000
_cell.angle_alpha   90.00
_cell.angle_beta   90.00
_cell.angle_gamma   90.00
#
_symmetry.space_group_name_H-M   'P 1'
#
loop_
_entity.id
_entity.type
_entity.pdbx_description
1 polymer ?
#
loop_
_entity_poly.entity_id
_entity_poly.type
_entity_poly.pdbx_seq_one_letter_code
_entity_poly.pdbx_strand_id
1 'polypeptide(L)'
;MSHDVVITGIGVVSSIGVTREEFWQGCLAGRSGAVALSSDWVCHTDLSSQIAAVVNGFDPQAAGLEVHHIRFLDRVSVFALAAAGEALSDAGFDVMPSVQVRGQMLVDGVEPERLAGYASNCDAHSMMQLDESGRSLVALMEKALATAGIAREDVDLVSAHGTSTVLNDRTEARALRLLFGEKADGLAVTALKSMTGHAIAASGPMEAAAACLGLRHGVMTPTINYQFPDPECVLSVVAHEPRRQAFQVCLKPSYGFGGHDACLVLTQADGVAQS
;
A
#
# COMPACT_ATOMS: atom_id res chain seq x y z
N MET A 1 -6.80 0.91 -28.75
CA MET A 1 -6.56 -0.34 -28.01
C MET A 1 -5.99 0.06 -26.67
N SER A 2 -6.66 -0.26 -25.57
CA SER A 2 -6.08 -0.10 -24.24
C SER A 2 -5.18 -1.30 -23.99
N HIS A 3 -3.94 -1.07 -23.57
CA HIS A 3 -3.06 -2.15 -23.13
C HIS A 3 -3.35 -2.46 -21.67
N ASP A 4 -3.39 -3.73 -21.31
CA ASP A 4 -3.45 -4.14 -19.91
C ASP A 4 -2.11 -3.86 -19.22
N VAL A 5 -2.18 -3.36 -17.98
CA VAL A 5 -1.01 -3.06 -17.16
C VAL A 5 -0.96 -4.08 -16.01
N VAL A 6 0.11 -4.85 -15.96
CA VAL A 6 0.32 -5.92 -14.98
C VAL A 6 1.52 -5.64 -14.09
N ILE A 7 1.51 -6.22 -12.89
CA ILE A 7 2.56 -6.12 -11.88
C ILE A 7 3.29 -7.47 -11.87
N THR A 8 4.50 -7.47 -12.40
CA THR A 8 5.31 -8.70 -12.54
C THR A 8 6.38 -8.85 -11.46
N GLY A 9 6.70 -7.79 -10.73
CA GLY A 9 7.71 -7.82 -9.68
C GLY A 9 7.42 -6.82 -8.57
N ILE A 10 7.74 -7.21 -7.35
CA ILE A 10 7.56 -6.42 -6.12
C ILE A 10 8.88 -6.39 -5.36
N GLY A 11 9.30 -5.21 -4.94
CA GLY A 11 10.42 -5.03 -4.03
C GLY A 11 10.09 -4.00 -2.97
N VAL A 12 10.50 -4.27 -1.73
CA VAL A 12 10.08 -3.50 -0.56
C VAL A 12 11.19 -3.41 0.48
N VAL A 13 11.47 -2.19 0.93
CA VAL A 13 12.25 -1.94 2.15
C VAL A 13 11.36 -1.21 3.15
N SER A 14 11.11 -1.82 4.31
CA SER A 14 10.17 -1.32 5.31
C SER A 14 10.66 -1.52 6.75
N SER A 15 9.90 -0.98 7.70
CA SER A 15 10.13 -1.17 9.15
C SER A 15 9.81 -2.57 9.65
N ILE A 16 9.11 -3.39 8.86
CA ILE A 16 8.69 -4.76 9.25
C ILE A 16 9.38 -5.86 8.44
N GLY A 17 10.25 -5.48 7.50
CA GLY A 17 11.06 -6.37 6.65
C GLY A 17 11.78 -5.58 5.56
N VAL A 18 13.03 -5.96 5.26
CA VAL A 18 13.88 -5.24 4.29
C VAL A 18 13.95 -5.90 2.91
N THR A 19 13.19 -6.99 2.75
CA THR A 19 12.94 -7.70 1.49
C THR A 19 11.43 -7.94 1.34
N ARG A 20 10.96 -8.23 0.13
CA ARG A 20 9.58 -8.63 -0.17
C ARG A 20 9.12 -9.77 0.73
N GLU A 21 9.95 -10.81 0.89
CA GLU A 21 9.59 -11.98 1.69
C GLU A 21 9.49 -11.61 3.18
N GLU A 22 10.48 -10.92 3.73
CA GLU A 22 10.43 -10.49 5.14
C GLU A 22 9.27 -9.55 5.42
N PHE A 23 9.00 -8.63 4.49
CA PHE A 23 7.87 -7.71 4.56
C PHE A 23 6.55 -8.48 4.60
N TRP A 24 6.37 -9.44 3.70
CA TRP A 24 5.15 -10.26 3.66
C TRP A 24 4.97 -11.09 4.93
N GLN A 25 6.02 -11.74 5.42
CA GLN A 25 5.97 -12.47 6.69
C GLN A 25 5.70 -11.52 7.86
N GLY A 26 6.23 -10.29 7.82
CA GLY A 26 5.91 -9.23 8.79
C GLY A 26 4.43 -8.88 8.80
N CYS A 27 3.83 -8.70 7.61
CA CYS A 27 2.40 -8.44 7.44
C CYS A 27 1.55 -9.60 8.00
N LEU A 28 1.89 -10.84 7.65
CA LEU A 28 1.17 -12.03 8.12
C LEU A 28 1.30 -12.24 9.63
N ALA A 29 2.43 -11.89 10.22
CA ALA A 29 2.66 -12.01 11.65
C ALA A 29 2.01 -10.87 12.47
N GLY A 30 1.43 -9.86 11.82
CA GLY A 30 0.98 -8.66 12.54
C GLY A 30 2.13 -7.91 13.23
N ARG A 31 3.35 -7.96 12.66
CA ARG A 31 4.55 -7.41 13.29
C ARG A 31 4.47 -5.88 13.33
N SER A 32 4.58 -5.28 14.51
CA SER A 32 4.72 -3.83 14.62
C SER A 32 6.16 -3.42 14.33
N GLY A 33 6.34 -2.46 13.41
CA GLY A 33 7.61 -1.80 13.15
C GLY A 33 7.88 -0.63 14.11
N ALA A 34 6.90 -0.25 14.94
CA ALA A 34 7.03 0.84 15.88
C ALA A 34 8.00 0.47 17.02
N VAL A 35 9.04 1.28 17.19
CA VAL A 35 10.04 1.12 18.24
C VAL A 35 10.25 2.45 18.96
N ALA A 36 10.73 2.40 20.20
CA ALA A 36 11.23 3.58 20.88
C ALA A 36 12.45 4.14 20.13
N LEU A 37 12.51 5.46 19.96
CA LEU A 37 13.63 6.12 19.33
C LEU A 37 14.86 6.00 20.25
N SER A 38 15.93 5.37 19.75
CA SER A 38 17.12 5.05 20.54
C SER A 38 18.40 5.69 20.01
N SER A 39 18.31 6.74 19.18
CA SER A 39 19.50 7.38 18.62
C SER A 39 20.06 8.46 19.54
N ASP A 40 21.40 8.58 19.54
CA ASP A 40 22.14 9.59 20.31
C ASP A 40 21.68 11.03 20.04
N TRP A 41 21.15 11.29 18.84
CA TRP A 41 20.63 12.61 18.48
C TRP A 41 19.21 12.86 18.97
N VAL A 42 18.38 11.81 19.13
CA VAL A 42 17.00 11.95 19.66
C VAL A 42 17.01 12.00 21.18
N CYS A 43 17.89 11.25 21.85
CA CYS A 43 17.94 11.18 23.31
C CYS A 43 18.35 12.50 24.00
N HIS A 44 18.82 13.49 23.21
CA HIS A 44 19.13 14.84 23.65
C HIS A 44 18.10 15.89 23.20
N THR A 45 16.93 15.45 22.74
CA THR A 45 15.86 16.33 22.25
C THR A 45 14.57 16.11 23.03
N ASP A 46 13.91 17.20 23.41
CA ASP A 46 12.59 17.19 24.07
C ASP A 46 11.47 16.98 23.04
N LEU A 47 11.50 15.86 22.31
CA LEU A 47 10.43 15.51 21.38
C LEU A 47 9.18 15.03 22.13
N SER A 48 8.02 15.53 21.71
CA SER A 48 6.73 15.08 22.24
C SER A 48 6.39 13.64 21.85
N SER A 49 6.91 13.16 20.71
CA SER A 49 6.84 11.76 20.30
C SER A 49 8.21 11.09 20.42
N GLN A 50 8.23 9.92 21.04
CA GLN A 50 9.44 9.13 21.33
C GLN A 50 9.44 7.78 20.61
N ILE A 51 8.55 7.60 19.63
CA ILE A 51 8.40 6.36 18.87
C ILE A 51 8.45 6.64 17.37
N ALA A 52 8.98 5.68 16.60
CA ALA A 52 8.94 5.71 15.15
C ALA A 52 8.97 4.29 14.58
N ALA A 53 8.54 4.14 13.33
CA ALA A 53 8.71 2.90 12.59
C ALA A 53 9.99 2.95 11.76
N VAL A 54 11.06 2.32 12.24
CA VAL A 54 12.41 2.47 11.70
C VAL A 54 12.79 1.23 10.88
N VAL A 55 13.40 1.45 9.71
CA VAL A 55 14.05 0.37 8.95
C VAL A 55 15.32 -0.06 9.68
N ASN A 56 15.28 -1.22 10.31
CA ASN A 56 16.39 -1.82 11.06
C ASN A 56 17.04 -2.96 10.27
N GLY A 57 18.35 -3.15 10.45
CA GLY A 57 19.06 -4.29 9.85
C GLY A 57 19.30 -4.21 8.33
N PHE A 58 19.03 -3.06 7.70
CA PHE A 58 19.29 -2.88 6.27
C PHE A 58 20.79 -2.71 5.99
N ASP A 59 21.35 -3.62 5.19
CA ASP A 59 22.69 -3.53 4.63
C ASP A 59 22.62 -3.24 3.12
N PRO A 60 23.05 -2.04 2.66
CA PRO A 60 23.06 -1.70 1.24
C PRO A 60 23.90 -2.66 0.38
N GLN A 61 25.00 -3.20 0.92
CA GLN A 61 25.87 -4.10 0.16
C GLN A 61 25.20 -5.46 -0.06
N ALA A 62 24.50 -5.96 0.95
CA ALA A 62 23.67 -7.17 0.83
C ALA A 62 22.54 -6.99 -0.19
N ALA A 63 22.05 -5.76 -0.39
CA ALA A 63 21.08 -5.41 -1.43
C ALA A 63 21.70 -5.18 -2.83
N GLY A 64 22.98 -5.53 -3.03
CA GLY A 64 23.68 -5.41 -4.31
C GLY A 64 24.13 -3.98 -4.66
N LEU A 65 24.08 -3.04 -3.72
CA LEU A 65 24.52 -1.66 -3.96
C LEU A 65 26.00 -1.48 -3.65
N GLU A 66 26.77 -1.05 -4.65
CA GLU A 66 28.20 -0.80 -4.48
C GLU A 66 28.50 0.45 -3.63
N VAL A 67 29.57 0.36 -2.82
CA VAL A 67 29.99 1.42 -1.89
C VAL A 67 30.19 2.77 -2.58
N HIS A 68 30.70 2.76 -3.81
CA HIS A 68 30.98 3.98 -4.57
C HIS A 68 29.70 4.69 -5.05
N HIS A 69 28.62 3.93 -5.27
CA HIS A 69 27.30 4.46 -5.62
C HIS A 69 26.58 5.04 -4.41
N ILE A 70 26.66 4.39 -3.24
CA ILE A 70 25.87 4.82 -2.05
C ILE A 70 26.46 6.01 -1.30
N ARG A 71 27.76 6.30 -1.47
CA ARG A 71 28.46 7.37 -0.70
C ARG A 71 27.83 8.76 -0.88
N PHE A 72 27.19 9.02 -2.01
CA PHE A 72 26.62 10.32 -2.37
C PHE A 72 25.09 10.36 -2.31
N LEU A 73 24.47 9.28 -1.85
CA LEU A 73 23.01 9.15 -1.79
C LEU A 73 22.51 9.37 -0.36
N ASP A 74 21.36 10.02 -0.26
CA ASP A 74 20.62 10.03 1.00
C ASP A 74 20.00 8.64 1.25
N ARG A 75 19.62 8.40 2.50
CA ARG A 75 19.12 7.09 2.93
C ARG A 75 17.83 6.65 2.20
N VAL A 76 16.97 7.60 1.81
CA VAL A 76 15.74 7.29 1.06
C VAL A 76 16.08 6.82 -0.35
N SER A 77 17.05 7.49 -1.01
CA SER A 77 17.55 7.05 -2.32
C SER A 77 18.14 5.65 -2.27
N VAL A 78 18.89 5.31 -1.22
CA VAL A 78 19.44 3.95 -1.05
C VAL A 78 18.34 2.90 -0.88
N PHE A 79 17.30 3.18 -0.07
CA PHE A 79 16.15 2.28 0.06
C PHE A 79 15.39 2.11 -1.26
N ALA A 80 15.19 3.20 -2.00
CA ALA A 80 14.51 3.17 -3.28
C ALA A 80 15.27 2.32 -4.31
N LEU A 81 16.60 2.44 -4.38
CA LEU A 81 17.44 1.62 -5.26
C LEU A 81 17.39 0.14 -4.89
N ALA A 82 17.45 -0.19 -3.59
CA ALA A 82 17.35 -1.58 -3.14
C ALA A 82 15.98 -2.19 -3.48
N ALA A 83 14.89 -1.48 -3.18
CA ALA A 83 13.54 -1.93 -3.51
C ALA A 83 13.32 -2.06 -5.03
N ALA A 84 13.87 -1.14 -5.83
CA ALA A 84 13.79 -1.22 -7.28
C ALA A 84 14.60 -2.41 -7.84
N GLY A 85 15.80 -2.67 -7.30
CA GLY A 85 16.61 -3.84 -7.66
C GLY A 85 15.87 -5.14 -7.36
N GLU A 86 15.31 -5.27 -6.16
CA GLU A 86 14.50 -6.44 -5.77
C GLU A 86 13.28 -6.61 -6.69
N ALA A 87 12.57 -5.54 -7.04
CA ALA A 87 11.41 -5.61 -7.93
C ALA A 87 11.79 -6.07 -9.35
N LEU A 88 12.94 -5.64 -9.87
CA LEU A 88 13.46 -6.07 -11.18
C LEU A 88 13.85 -7.55 -11.16
N SER A 89 14.58 -7.98 -10.11
CA SER A 89 14.92 -9.39 -9.92
C SER A 89 13.67 -10.26 -9.78
N ASP A 90 12.67 -9.82 -9.02
CA ASP A 90 11.40 -10.54 -8.85
C ASP A 90 10.61 -10.66 -10.16
N ALA A 91 10.64 -9.62 -10.99
CA ALA A 91 10.07 -9.63 -12.33
C ALA A 91 10.88 -10.46 -13.34
N GLY A 92 12.01 -11.05 -12.93
CA GLY A 92 12.85 -11.88 -13.77
C GLY A 92 13.77 -11.07 -14.69
N PHE A 93 14.05 -9.79 -14.44
CA PHE A 93 14.98 -9.01 -15.26
C PHE A 93 16.47 -9.38 -15.06
N ASP A 94 16.76 -10.43 -14.29
CA ASP A 94 18.09 -11.01 -14.12
C ASP A 94 18.49 -11.99 -15.25
N VAL A 95 17.60 -12.26 -16.22
CA VAL A 95 17.93 -13.04 -17.43
C VAL A 95 18.53 -12.16 -18.53
N MET A 96 19.62 -12.65 -19.15
CA MET A 96 20.16 -12.09 -20.39
C MET A 96 19.05 -12.10 -21.46
N PRO A 97 18.69 -10.94 -22.04
CA PRO A 97 17.60 -10.88 -23.02
C PRO A 97 17.93 -11.70 -24.26
N SER A 98 17.02 -12.59 -24.66
CA SER A 98 17.16 -13.37 -25.91
C SER A 98 16.90 -12.52 -27.16
N VAL A 99 16.14 -11.43 -27.01
CA VAL A 99 15.89 -10.41 -28.05
C VAL A 99 15.82 -9.04 -27.38
N GLN A 100 16.67 -8.11 -27.82
CA GLN A 100 16.66 -6.74 -27.32
C GLN A 100 15.79 -5.86 -28.22
N VAL A 101 14.56 -5.59 -27.79
CA VAL A 101 13.73 -4.49 -28.33
C VAL A 101 13.61 -3.45 -27.23
N ARG A 102 13.83 -2.16 -27.56
CA ARG A 102 13.80 -1.07 -26.56
C ARG A 102 12.52 -1.13 -25.70
N GLY A 103 12.68 -1.44 -24.43
CA GLY A 103 11.65 -1.27 -23.39
C GLY A 103 10.59 -2.36 -23.28
N GLN A 104 10.79 -3.55 -23.88
CA GLN A 104 9.85 -4.67 -23.77
C GLN A 104 10.59 -5.99 -23.57
N MET A 105 10.08 -6.84 -22.69
CA MET A 105 10.53 -8.21 -22.48
C MET A 105 9.30 -9.11 -22.39
N LEU A 106 9.33 -10.26 -23.08
CA LEU A 106 8.30 -11.29 -22.94
C LEU A 106 8.59 -12.07 -21.66
N VAL A 107 7.60 -12.12 -20.77
CA VAL A 107 7.65 -12.87 -19.51
C VAL A 107 6.60 -13.95 -19.60
N ASP A 108 7.04 -15.21 -19.67
CA ASP A 108 6.15 -16.39 -19.70
C ASP A 108 6.05 -17.00 -18.28
N GLY A 109 4.87 -17.54 -17.93
CA GLY A 109 4.67 -18.34 -16.72
C GLY A 109 4.52 -17.54 -15.41
N VAL A 110 4.14 -16.27 -15.49
CA VAL A 110 3.78 -15.46 -14.33
C VAL A 110 2.26 -15.25 -14.33
N GLU A 111 1.64 -15.40 -13.16
CA GLU A 111 0.24 -15.06 -12.88
C GLU A 111 0.23 -13.68 -12.17
N PRO A 112 0.23 -12.55 -12.91
CA PRO A 112 0.46 -11.26 -12.29
C PRO A 112 -0.82 -10.68 -11.68
N GLU A 113 -0.64 -9.75 -10.75
CA GLU A 113 -1.70 -8.82 -10.40
C GLU A 113 -1.82 -7.74 -11.47
N ARG A 114 -2.99 -7.15 -11.63
CA ARG A 114 -3.28 -6.12 -12.63
C ARG A 114 -3.51 -4.79 -11.95
N LEU A 115 -2.91 -3.73 -12.49
CA LEU A 115 -3.33 -2.36 -12.21
C LEU A 115 -4.53 -2.03 -13.12
N ALA A 116 -5.72 -2.37 -12.65
CA ALA A 116 -6.94 -2.26 -13.46
C ALA A 116 -7.40 -0.81 -13.63
N GLY A 117 -7.19 0.05 -12.63
CA GLY A 117 -7.59 1.45 -12.69
C GLY A 117 -6.79 2.35 -11.77
N TYR A 118 -6.78 3.63 -12.14
CA TYR A 118 -6.14 4.70 -11.36
C TYR A 118 -6.96 5.98 -11.50
N ALA A 119 -7.05 6.71 -10.40
CA ALA A 119 -7.50 8.09 -10.42
C ALA A 119 -6.69 8.93 -9.44
N SER A 120 -6.62 10.22 -9.74
CA SER A 120 -6.23 11.27 -8.79
C SER A 120 -7.23 12.42 -8.84
N ASN A 121 -7.30 13.14 -7.72
CA ASN A 121 -8.00 14.41 -7.58
C ASN A 121 -7.37 15.26 -6.46
N CYS A 122 -8.02 16.39 -6.16
CA CYS A 122 -7.64 17.29 -5.08
C CYS A 122 -8.87 17.75 -4.33
N ASP A 123 -8.82 17.68 -3.01
CA ASP A 123 -9.87 18.19 -2.11
C ASP A 123 -10.15 19.69 -2.30
N ALA A 124 -9.15 20.47 -2.68
CA ALA A 124 -9.19 21.94 -2.75
C ALA A 124 -9.77 22.60 -1.48
N HIS A 125 -9.49 22.00 -0.32
CA HIS A 125 -10.10 22.37 0.96
C HIS A 125 -9.11 22.98 1.95
N SER A 126 -8.08 22.22 2.33
CA SER A 126 -7.09 22.62 3.33
C SER A 126 -5.72 22.05 2.99
N MET A 127 -4.66 22.72 3.48
CA MET A 127 -3.29 22.26 3.33
C MET A 127 -3.00 20.98 4.12
N MET A 128 -3.74 20.70 5.20
CA MET A 128 -3.41 19.63 6.15
C MET A 128 -4.59 18.71 6.49
N GLN A 129 -5.81 19.10 6.14
CA GLN A 129 -7.02 18.43 6.60
C GLN A 129 -7.88 18.03 5.41
N LEU A 130 -8.49 16.86 5.52
CA LEU A 130 -9.51 16.41 4.57
C LEU A 130 -10.79 17.22 4.76
N ASP A 131 -11.58 17.34 3.69
CA ASP A 131 -12.97 17.77 3.79
C ASP A 131 -13.79 16.70 4.52
N GLU A 132 -14.27 17.02 5.72
CA GLU A 132 -15.07 16.13 6.59
C GLU A 132 -16.34 15.55 5.92
N SER A 133 -16.79 16.16 4.83
CA SER A 133 -17.91 15.63 4.06
C SER A 133 -17.59 14.28 3.40
N GLY A 134 -16.31 13.99 3.13
CA GLY A 134 -15.85 12.78 2.44
C GLY A 134 -16.17 12.73 0.94
N ARG A 135 -16.79 13.78 0.37
CA ARG A 135 -17.27 13.76 -1.03
C ARG A 135 -16.14 13.68 -2.06
N SER A 136 -15.01 14.34 -1.81
CA SER A 136 -13.84 14.26 -2.67
C SER A 136 -13.24 12.87 -2.68
N LEU A 137 -13.19 12.19 -1.53
CA LEU A 137 -12.77 10.80 -1.39
C LEU A 137 -13.71 9.85 -2.15
N VAL A 138 -15.02 10.04 -2.05
CA VAL A 138 -16.02 9.28 -2.83
C VAL A 138 -15.78 9.46 -4.33
N ALA A 139 -15.70 10.71 -4.81
CA ALA A 139 -15.49 11.00 -6.22
C ALA A 139 -14.17 10.41 -6.76
N LEU A 140 -13.11 10.40 -5.94
CA LEU A 140 -11.84 9.75 -6.28
C LEU A 140 -12.02 8.25 -6.49
N MET A 141 -12.65 7.57 -5.54
CA MET A 141 -12.86 6.13 -5.58
C MET A 141 -13.79 5.72 -6.73
N GLU A 142 -14.88 6.46 -6.95
CA GLU A 142 -15.78 6.25 -8.10
C GLU A 142 -15.03 6.40 -9.43
N LYS A 143 -14.18 7.43 -9.56
CA LYS A 143 -13.37 7.64 -10.77
C LYS A 143 -12.36 6.52 -11.00
N ALA A 144 -11.74 5.99 -9.94
CA ALA A 144 -10.81 4.87 -10.04
C ALA A 144 -11.52 3.59 -10.49
N LEU A 145 -12.67 3.28 -9.89
CA LEU A 145 -13.53 2.14 -10.27
C LEU A 145 -14.06 2.27 -11.70
N ALA A 146 -14.49 3.46 -12.12
CA ALA A 146 -14.93 3.73 -13.48
C ALA A 146 -13.79 3.56 -14.50
N THR A 147 -12.56 3.97 -14.16
CA THR A 147 -11.38 3.75 -15.00
C THR A 147 -11.03 2.26 -15.12
N ALA A 148 -11.30 1.48 -14.07
CA ALA A 148 -11.13 0.03 -14.08
C ALA A 148 -12.25 -0.74 -14.78
N GLY A 149 -13.42 -0.10 -15.01
CA GLY A 149 -14.63 -0.78 -15.46
C GLY A 149 -15.21 -1.76 -14.44
N ILE A 150 -14.97 -1.53 -13.14
CA ILE A 150 -15.37 -2.42 -12.05
C ILE A 150 -16.50 -1.78 -11.25
N ALA A 151 -17.55 -2.54 -10.95
CA ALA A 151 -18.64 -2.06 -10.10
C ALA A 151 -18.19 -2.02 -8.63
N ARG A 152 -18.70 -1.06 -7.84
CA ARG A 152 -18.40 -1.00 -6.40
C ARG A 152 -18.86 -2.28 -5.67
N GLU A 153 -19.88 -2.94 -6.20
CA GLU A 153 -20.42 -4.21 -5.72
C GLU A 153 -19.46 -5.39 -5.92
N ASP A 154 -18.40 -5.24 -6.71
CA ASP A 154 -17.36 -6.25 -6.93
C ASP A 154 -16.10 -6.03 -6.09
N VAL A 155 -15.97 -4.89 -5.37
CA VAL A 155 -14.82 -4.64 -4.49
C VAL A 155 -14.84 -5.56 -3.27
N ASP A 156 -13.79 -6.33 -3.05
CA ASP A 156 -13.71 -7.28 -1.93
C ASP A 156 -12.96 -6.72 -0.71
N LEU A 157 -11.93 -5.92 -0.99
CA LEU A 157 -11.02 -5.35 0.00
C LEU A 157 -10.81 -3.87 -0.25
N VAL A 158 -10.83 -3.09 0.83
CA VAL A 158 -10.27 -1.74 0.84
C VAL A 158 -8.99 -1.76 1.66
N SER A 159 -7.86 -1.48 1.02
CA SER A 159 -6.60 -1.18 1.72
C SER A 159 -6.61 0.31 2.06
N ALA A 160 -7.18 0.65 3.21
CA ALA A 160 -7.43 2.02 3.64
C ALA A 160 -6.15 2.86 3.71
N HIS A 161 -6.30 4.17 3.61
CA HIS A 161 -5.25 5.11 3.95
C HIS A 161 -4.95 5.06 5.46
N GLY A 162 -5.96 5.03 6.33
CA GLY A 162 -5.87 4.62 7.74
C GLY A 162 -4.63 5.14 8.49
N THR A 163 -4.53 6.45 8.68
CA THR A 163 -3.35 7.10 9.29
C THR A 163 -3.34 7.07 10.81
N SER A 164 -4.38 6.52 11.44
CA SER A 164 -4.58 6.57 12.89
C SER A 164 -4.77 8.00 13.41
N THR A 165 -5.15 8.94 12.55
CA THR A 165 -5.56 10.29 12.95
C THR A 165 -7.07 10.37 12.99
N VAL A 166 -7.61 11.01 14.04
CA VAL A 166 -9.06 11.04 14.29
C VAL A 166 -9.84 11.55 13.09
N LEU A 167 -9.41 12.66 12.51
CA LEU A 167 -10.07 13.28 11.37
C LEU A 167 -10.02 12.38 10.11
N ASN A 168 -8.84 11.84 9.78
CA ASN A 168 -8.67 11.04 8.57
C ASN A 168 -9.51 9.77 8.63
N ASP A 169 -9.41 9.01 9.72
CA ASP A 169 -10.02 7.69 9.79
C ASP A 169 -11.54 7.80 9.83
N ARG A 170 -12.10 8.83 10.49
CA ARG A 170 -13.54 9.13 10.44
C ARG A 170 -14.00 9.57 9.05
N THR A 171 -13.25 10.44 8.40
CA THR A 171 -13.59 10.95 7.06
C THR A 171 -13.52 9.82 6.02
N GLU A 172 -12.51 8.96 6.10
CA GLU A 172 -12.37 7.78 5.26
C GLU A 172 -13.51 6.78 5.50
N ALA A 173 -13.82 6.46 6.78
CA ALA A 173 -14.94 5.57 7.10
C ALA A 173 -16.28 6.10 6.59
N ARG A 174 -16.52 7.41 6.74
CA ARG A 174 -17.69 8.08 6.18
C ARG A 174 -17.74 7.99 4.66
N ALA A 175 -16.62 8.24 3.98
CA ALA A 175 -16.55 8.15 2.52
C ALA A 175 -16.84 6.72 2.02
N LEU A 176 -16.29 5.70 2.68
CA LEU A 176 -16.57 4.30 2.36
C LEU A 176 -18.06 3.97 2.55
N ARG A 177 -18.68 4.44 3.63
CA ARG A 177 -20.12 4.29 3.88
C ARG A 177 -20.97 4.97 2.81
N LEU A 178 -20.60 6.18 2.38
CA LEU A 178 -21.30 6.91 1.32
C LEU A 178 -21.18 6.20 -0.04
N LEU A 179 -20.00 5.67 -0.36
CA LEU A 179 -19.74 4.99 -1.62
C LEU A 179 -20.43 3.62 -1.70
N PHE A 180 -20.24 2.78 -0.69
CA PHE A 180 -20.64 1.38 -0.70
C PHE A 180 -22.04 1.12 -0.11
N GLY A 181 -22.64 2.08 0.59
CA GLY A 181 -23.96 1.92 1.20
C GLY A 181 -24.00 0.73 2.18
N GLU A 182 -25.02 -0.12 2.06
CA GLU A 182 -25.17 -1.33 2.91
C GLU A 182 -24.01 -2.32 2.77
N LYS A 183 -23.33 -2.36 1.61
CA LYS A 183 -22.18 -3.25 1.40
C LYS A 183 -21.03 -2.91 2.37
N ALA A 184 -20.92 -1.68 2.85
CA ALA A 184 -19.89 -1.26 3.79
C ALA A 184 -19.90 -2.06 5.12
N ASP A 185 -21.03 -2.65 5.50
CA ASP A 185 -21.13 -3.47 6.72
C ASP A 185 -20.35 -4.80 6.63
N GLY A 186 -20.20 -5.34 5.42
CA GLY A 186 -19.48 -6.59 5.15
C GLY A 186 -18.14 -6.42 4.43
N LEU A 187 -17.89 -5.25 3.84
CA LEU A 187 -16.69 -4.97 3.05
C LEU A 187 -15.44 -4.98 3.94
N ALA A 188 -14.49 -5.86 3.63
CA ALA A 188 -13.25 -5.97 4.39
C ALA A 188 -12.41 -4.69 4.23
N VAL A 189 -11.95 -4.14 5.34
CA VAL A 189 -11.05 -2.97 5.37
C VAL A 189 -9.79 -3.28 6.17
N THR A 190 -8.63 -2.98 5.63
CA THR A 190 -7.33 -3.14 6.32
C THR A 190 -6.52 -1.85 6.26
N ALA A 191 -5.70 -1.59 7.29
CA ALA A 191 -4.81 -0.44 7.37
C ALA A 191 -3.39 -0.89 7.73
N LEU A 192 -2.54 -1.04 6.71
CA LEU A 192 -1.16 -1.51 6.84
C LEU A 192 -0.31 -0.63 7.78
N LYS A 193 -0.62 0.67 7.83
CA LYS A 193 0.07 1.64 8.71
C LYS A 193 0.02 1.28 10.19
N SER A 194 -0.94 0.45 10.61
CA SER A 194 -0.97 -0.12 11.96
C SER A 194 0.31 -0.90 12.31
N MET A 195 0.94 -1.52 11.30
CA MET A 195 2.20 -2.26 11.41
C MET A 195 3.40 -1.41 10.99
N THR A 196 3.34 -0.77 9.82
CA THR A 196 4.50 -0.11 9.22
C THR A 196 4.75 1.31 9.72
N GLY A 197 3.80 1.90 10.44
CA GLY A 197 3.71 3.35 10.60
C GLY A 197 3.40 4.06 9.28
N HIS A 198 3.34 5.40 9.32
CA HIS A 198 3.12 6.21 8.13
C HIS A 198 4.45 6.65 7.49
N ALA A 199 4.91 5.92 6.48
CA ALA A 199 6.15 6.21 5.77
C ALA A 199 6.03 7.30 4.69
N ILE A 200 5.06 8.23 4.86
CA ILE A 200 4.77 9.33 3.93
C ILE A 200 4.67 8.81 2.49
N ALA A 201 5.57 9.24 1.60
CA ALA A 201 5.57 8.91 0.17
C ALA A 201 5.74 7.41 -0.12
N ALA A 202 6.40 6.66 0.76
CA ALA A 202 6.59 5.22 0.60
C ALA A 202 5.34 4.40 0.99
N SER A 203 4.35 5.01 1.68
CA SER A 203 3.16 4.27 2.17
C SER A 203 2.35 3.66 1.03
N GLY A 204 2.06 4.44 -0.02
CA GLY A 204 1.25 4.00 -1.15
C GLY A 204 1.84 2.77 -1.86
N PRO A 205 3.12 2.82 -2.29
CA PRO A 205 3.79 1.66 -2.87
C PRO A 205 3.85 0.43 -1.95
N MET A 206 4.16 0.58 -0.66
CA MET A 206 4.17 -0.55 0.28
C MET A 206 2.78 -1.17 0.47
N GLU A 207 1.74 -0.34 0.54
CA GLU A 207 0.36 -0.79 0.66
C GLU A 207 -0.15 -1.48 -0.62
N ALA A 208 0.27 -0.99 -1.79
CA ALA A 208 0.02 -1.66 -3.07
C ALA A 208 0.75 -3.01 -3.14
N ALA A 209 2.00 -3.08 -2.69
CA ALA A 209 2.76 -4.33 -2.60
C ALA A 209 2.06 -5.35 -1.68
N ALA A 210 1.64 -4.93 -0.49
CA ALA A 210 0.88 -5.79 0.44
C ALA A 210 -0.46 -6.27 -0.16
N ALA A 211 -1.17 -5.38 -0.86
CA ALA A 211 -2.41 -5.74 -1.55
C ALA A 211 -2.19 -6.76 -2.67
N CYS A 212 -1.13 -6.60 -3.48
CA CYS A 212 -0.79 -7.54 -4.54
C CYS A 212 -0.41 -8.91 -3.99
N LEU A 213 0.43 -8.96 -2.94
CA LEU A 213 0.76 -10.22 -2.26
C LEU A 213 -0.48 -10.85 -1.62
N GLY A 214 -1.41 -10.03 -1.10
CA GLY A 214 -2.69 -10.50 -0.58
C GLY A 214 -3.57 -11.13 -1.66
N LEU A 215 -3.68 -10.50 -2.84
CA LEU A 215 -4.37 -11.05 -4.01
C LEU A 215 -3.75 -12.40 -4.40
N ARG A 216 -2.42 -12.46 -4.51
CA ARG A 216 -1.66 -13.67 -4.88
C ARG A 216 -1.91 -14.85 -3.95
N HIS A 217 -1.93 -14.58 -2.64
CA HIS A 217 -1.98 -15.61 -1.62
C HIS A 217 -3.40 -15.86 -1.06
N GLY A 218 -4.39 -15.06 -1.48
CA GLY A 218 -5.75 -15.10 -0.92
C GLY A 218 -5.79 -14.77 0.57
N VAL A 219 -5.02 -13.77 1.01
CA VAL A 219 -4.92 -13.36 2.42
C VAL A 219 -5.00 -11.85 2.56
N MET A 220 -5.90 -11.37 3.41
CA MET A 220 -6.01 -9.96 3.77
C MET A 220 -5.16 -9.66 5.01
N THR A 221 -4.32 -8.63 4.94
CA THR A 221 -3.45 -8.24 6.06
C THR A 221 -4.25 -7.69 7.25
N PRO A 222 -3.76 -7.84 8.49
CA PRO A 222 -4.45 -7.32 9.66
C PRO A 222 -4.24 -5.81 9.83
N THR A 223 -5.21 -5.18 10.48
CA THR A 223 -5.06 -3.93 11.21
C THR A 223 -4.79 -4.29 12.67
N ILE A 224 -3.53 -4.15 13.11
CA ILE A 224 -3.14 -4.43 14.50
C ILE A 224 -3.54 -3.25 15.42
N ASN A 225 -3.48 -3.47 16.74
CA ASN A 225 -3.84 -2.48 17.77
C ASN A 225 -5.31 -1.99 17.77
N TYR A 226 -6.20 -2.62 16.99
CA TYR A 226 -7.61 -2.25 16.89
C TYR A 226 -8.45 -2.77 18.08
N GLN A 227 -8.37 -2.13 19.25
CA GLN A 227 -9.01 -2.62 20.49
C GLN A 227 -10.33 -1.93 20.83
N PHE A 228 -10.40 -0.61 20.61
CA PHE A 228 -11.56 0.21 20.95
C PHE A 228 -12.06 0.92 19.69
N PRO A 229 -12.94 0.27 18.91
CA PRO A 229 -13.50 0.86 17.70
C PRO A 229 -14.14 2.22 17.97
N ASP A 230 -13.83 3.22 17.17
CA ASP A 230 -14.55 4.50 17.19
C ASP A 230 -15.98 4.28 16.68
N PRO A 231 -17.04 4.67 17.44
CA PRO A 231 -18.42 4.57 16.99
C PRO A 231 -18.72 5.29 15.66
N GLU A 232 -17.90 6.27 15.27
CA GLU A 232 -18.01 6.98 14.00
C GLU A 232 -17.32 6.23 12.84
N CYS A 233 -16.42 5.29 13.13
CA CYS A 233 -15.67 4.49 12.16
C CYS A 233 -16.28 3.09 12.00
N VAL A 234 -17.55 3.00 11.62
CA VAL A 234 -18.26 1.72 11.50
C VAL A 234 -17.84 1.00 10.19
N LEU A 235 -16.84 0.13 10.26
CA LEU A 235 -16.31 -0.63 9.11
C LEU A 235 -16.05 -2.10 9.50
N SER A 236 -16.06 -3.01 8.52
CA SER A 236 -15.65 -4.41 8.74
C SER A 236 -14.12 -4.54 8.68
N VAL A 237 -13.45 -4.07 9.75
CA VAL A 237 -11.99 -4.06 9.84
C VAL A 237 -11.45 -5.49 9.97
N VAL A 238 -10.41 -5.83 9.21
CA VAL A 238 -9.62 -7.06 9.40
C VAL A 238 -8.75 -6.90 10.64
N ALA A 239 -9.33 -7.04 11.83
CA ALA A 239 -8.68 -6.72 13.09
C ALA A 239 -7.76 -7.86 13.59
N HIS A 240 -6.59 -7.49 14.12
CA HIS A 240 -5.63 -8.33 14.84
C HIS A 240 -4.90 -9.41 14.03
N GLU A 241 -5.64 -10.27 13.33
CA GLU A 241 -5.09 -11.43 12.63
C GLU A 241 -5.40 -11.37 11.12
N PRO A 242 -4.51 -11.87 10.25
CA PRO A 242 -4.77 -11.93 8.83
C PRO A 242 -6.00 -12.79 8.54
N ARG A 243 -6.86 -12.34 7.62
CA ARG A 243 -8.02 -13.11 7.17
C ARG A 243 -7.65 -13.92 5.93
N ARG A 244 -7.65 -15.25 6.07
CA ARG A 244 -7.46 -16.18 4.94
C ARG A 244 -8.77 -16.32 4.16
N GLN A 245 -8.92 -15.47 3.16
CA GLN A 245 -10.07 -15.43 2.27
C GLN A 245 -9.57 -14.90 0.92
N ALA A 246 -9.74 -15.70 -0.13
CA ALA A 246 -9.43 -15.25 -1.49
C ALA A 246 -10.31 -14.05 -1.87
N PHE A 247 -9.70 -13.10 -2.57
CA PHE A 247 -10.37 -11.89 -3.06
C PHE A 247 -9.82 -11.52 -4.43
N GLN A 248 -10.61 -10.83 -5.24
CA GLN A 248 -10.34 -10.53 -6.63
C GLN A 248 -10.10 -9.05 -6.88
N VAL A 249 -10.76 -8.18 -6.12
CA VAL A 249 -10.67 -6.73 -6.31
C VAL A 249 -10.27 -6.02 -5.02
N CYS A 250 -9.14 -5.32 -5.05
CA CYS A 250 -8.68 -4.44 -3.98
C CYS A 250 -8.73 -2.97 -4.44
N LEU A 251 -9.44 -2.15 -3.68
CA LEU A 251 -9.43 -0.70 -3.81
C LEU A 251 -8.40 -0.12 -2.85
N LYS A 252 -7.45 0.67 -3.36
CA LYS A 252 -6.39 1.28 -2.56
C LYS A 252 -6.39 2.81 -2.67
N PRO A 253 -7.16 3.51 -1.81
CA PRO A 253 -7.06 4.96 -1.70
C PRO A 253 -5.84 5.40 -0.86
N SER A 254 -5.31 6.58 -1.17
CA SER A 254 -4.27 7.30 -0.43
C SER A 254 -4.56 8.78 -0.43
N TYR A 255 -4.51 9.41 0.74
CA TYR A 255 -4.82 10.83 0.91
C TYR A 255 -3.60 11.59 1.41
N GLY A 256 -3.12 12.53 0.62
CA GLY A 256 -1.91 13.28 0.92
C GLY A 256 -2.22 14.65 1.51
N PHE A 257 -1.32 15.15 2.36
CA PHE A 257 -1.35 16.57 2.73
C PHE A 257 -1.31 17.46 1.47
N GLY A 258 -1.97 18.61 1.55
CA GLY A 258 -2.21 19.52 0.42
C GLY A 258 -3.40 19.11 -0.45
N GLY A 259 -4.17 18.09 -0.06
CA GLY A 259 -5.28 17.55 -0.85
C GLY A 259 -4.75 16.85 -2.09
N HIS A 260 -3.73 16.00 -1.95
CA HIS A 260 -3.17 15.20 -3.04
C HIS A 260 -3.66 13.77 -2.90
N ASP A 261 -4.72 13.43 -3.60
CA ASP A 261 -5.40 12.16 -3.39
C ASP A 261 -5.29 11.27 -4.61
N ALA A 262 -5.03 9.98 -4.38
CA ALA A 262 -4.84 8.98 -5.41
C ALA A 262 -5.52 7.67 -5.00
N CYS A 263 -6.07 6.96 -5.97
CA CYS A 263 -6.69 5.66 -5.73
C CYS A 263 -6.32 4.69 -6.84
N LEU A 264 -5.90 3.49 -6.44
CA LEU A 264 -5.59 2.38 -7.33
C LEU A 264 -6.68 1.31 -7.22
N VAL A 265 -6.98 0.65 -8.33
CA VAL A 265 -7.77 -0.59 -8.36
C VAL A 265 -6.84 -1.71 -8.80
N LEU A 266 -6.62 -2.67 -7.90
CA LEU A 266 -5.75 -3.82 -8.10
C LEU A 266 -6.61 -5.08 -8.21
N THR A 267 -6.33 -5.93 -9.19
CA THR A 267 -7.05 -7.20 -9.36
C THR A 267 -6.11 -8.36 -9.59
N GLN A 268 -6.60 -9.61 -9.46
CA GLN A 268 -5.94 -10.72 -10.14
C GLN A 268 -6.11 -10.56 -11.67
N ALA A 269 -5.14 -10.99 -12.48
CA ALA A 269 -5.23 -10.88 -13.94
C ALA A 269 -6.45 -11.61 -14.53
N ASP A 270 -6.84 -12.73 -13.95
CA ASP A 270 -7.97 -13.56 -14.41
C ASP A 270 -9.32 -13.20 -13.79
N GLY A 271 -9.35 -12.25 -12.84
CA GLY A 271 -10.47 -12.05 -11.91
C GLY A 271 -11.65 -11.22 -12.42
N VAL A 272 -11.57 -10.62 -13.61
CA VAL A 272 -12.66 -9.81 -14.17
C VAL A 272 -12.98 -10.31 -15.57
N ALA A 273 -14.04 -11.13 -15.67
CA ALA A 273 -14.60 -11.52 -16.95
C ALA A 273 -14.94 -10.25 -17.74
N GLN A 274 -14.32 -10.10 -18.91
CA GLN A 274 -14.67 -9.03 -19.85
C GLN A 274 -16.13 -9.23 -20.27
N SER A 275 -17.03 -8.38 -19.76
CA SER A 275 -18.41 -8.26 -20.25
C SER A 275 -18.49 -7.32 -21.44
#